data_AF-A0A6C0DRZ5-F1
#
_entry.id   AF-A0A6C0DRZ5-F1
#
_cell.length_a   1.000
_cell.length_b   1.000
_cell.length_c   1.000
_cell.angle_alpha   90.00
_cell.angle_beta   90.00
_cell.angle_gamma   90.00
#
_symmetry.space_group_name_H-M   'P 1'
#
loop_
_entity.id
_entity.type
_entity.pdbx_description
1 polymer ?
#
loop_
_entity_poly.entity_id
_entity_poly.type
_entity_poly.pdbx_seq_one_letter_code
_entity_poly.pdbx_strand_id
1 'polypeptide(L)'
;MSCPPGQVYSSLLKRCVKKNIVGAKGASGVACPEGHVWNPAPTSRRCVSRAVFKKLHGEAKAAAASAEQKRLRGTCKASAPGPAKPAKVVSPPRAAAVVTPSSKKNTAFEVGAPRALMDPGLTRAAAVEWVSKQCTNQEDPIMLEPYADADLKDLRSIVKLGSGFCYTVDTLDQHVKASIERGVPIKDILNPSYRLDKRDFGTLEAAGRRLRKTYKLPVEPVEVPAAHYKLFIDVMGDGAFKYVFLYDDRKVKKLADGSKDYAAAIPDGGWIGYIPAAGTDELEKLIRKAHTKGRLLVRATRPFICCRFHLKKSKEHWATDTAKKIASMAEEIRDIV
;
A
#
# COMPACT_ATOMS: atom_id res chain seq x y z
N MET A 1 9.87 -30.60 -9.66
CA MET A 1 9.78 -29.87 -10.95
C MET A 1 11.18 -29.46 -11.37
N SER A 2 11.61 -29.82 -12.57
CA SER A 2 12.92 -29.45 -13.12
C SER A 2 12.74 -28.24 -14.03
N CYS A 3 13.59 -27.22 -13.90
CA CYS A 3 13.53 -26.02 -14.76
C CYS A 3 14.35 -26.21 -16.05
N PRO A 4 14.00 -25.50 -17.14
CA PRO A 4 14.80 -25.50 -18.36
C PRO A 4 16.25 -25.03 -18.13
N PRO A 5 17.21 -25.45 -18.96
CA PRO A 5 18.59 -24.97 -18.91
C PRO A 5 18.68 -23.43 -18.88
N GLY A 6 19.59 -22.91 -18.05
CA GLY A 6 19.72 -21.46 -17.82
C GLY A 6 18.65 -20.82 -16.93
N GLN A 7 17.72 -21.60 -16.37
CA GLN A 7 16.70 -21.12 -15.43
C GLN A 7 16.79 -21.80 -14.05
N VAL A 8 16.29 -21.11 -13.02
CA VAL A 8 16.18 -21.60 -11.64
C VAL A 8 14.75 -21.46 -11.13
N TYR A 9 14.29 -22.39 -10.28
CA TYR A 9 12.94 -22.34 -9.72
C TYR A 9 12.88 -21.29 -8.61
N SER A 10 12.13 -20.21 -8.81
CA SER A 10 11.88 -19.22 -7.77
C SER A 10 10.72 -19.67 -6.89
N SER A 11 11.02 -20.15 -5.68
CA SER A 11 10.01 -20.49 -4.67
C SER A 11 9.09 -19.31 -4.33
N LEU A 12 9.62 -18.07 -4.40
CA LEU A 12 8.89 -16.84 -4.16
C LEU A 12 7.86 -16.51 -5.27
N LEU A 13 8.15 -16.89 -6.52
CA LEU A 13 7.29 -16.63 -7.69
C LEU A 13 6.59 -17.88 -8.23
N LYS A 14 6.82 -19.05 -7.59
CA LYS A 14 6.36 -20.39 -7.98
C LYS A 14 6.63 -20.80 -9.44
N ARG A 15 7.60 -20.17 -10.11
CA ARG A 15 7.96 -20.41 -11.52
C ARG A 15 9.47 -20.40 -11.76
N CYS A 16 9.89 -21.03 -12.86
CA CYS A 16 11.25 -20.90 -13.37
C CYS A 16 11.52 -19.46 -13.84
N VAL A 17 12.73 -18.96 -13.57
CA VAL A 17 13.21 -17.64 -14.03
C VAL A 17 14.65 -17.76 -14.54
N LYS A 18 15.04 -16.96 -15.54
CA LYS A 18 16.43 -16.93 -16.02
C LYS A 18 17.39 -16.62 -14.86
N LYS A 19 18.51 -17.35 -14.80
CA LYS A 19 19.47 -17.40 -13.68
C LYS A 19 20.08 -16.04 -13.28
N ASN A 20 19.93 -15.00 -14.12
CA ASN A 20 20.69 -13.75 -14.08
C ASN A 20 19.97 -12.58 -13.37
N ILE A 21 18.77 -12.78 -12.80
CA ILE A 21 17.84 -11.67 -12.46
C ILE A 21 17.74 -11.36 -10.95
N VAL A 22 18.33 -12.17 -10.05
CA VAL A 22 18.13 -12.02 -8.60
C VAL A 22 19.45 -11.94 -7.82
N GLY A 23 19.90 -10.71 -7.55
CA GLY A 23 20.84 -10.42 -6.46
C GLY A 23 20.14 -10.38 -5.10
N ALA A 24 20.92 -10.51 -4.01
CA ALA A 24 20.38 -10.41 -2.66
C ALA A 24 19.76 -9.00 -2.40
N LYS A 25 18.70 -8.97 -1.59
CA LYS A 25 17.97 -7.73 -1.18
C LYS A 25 17.42 -6.86 -2.33
N GLY A 26 17.37 -7.34 -3.57
CA GLY A 26 16.72 -6.64 -4.71
C GLY A 26 17.60 -5.62 -5.46
N ALA A 27 18.89 -5.58 -5.16
CA ALA A 27 19.88 -4.93 -6.03
C ALA A 27 20.14 -5.78 -7.28
N SER A 28 20.55 -5.13 -8.39
CA SER A 28 21.12 -5.86 -9.52
C SER A 28 22.53 -6.34 -9.16
N GLY A 29 22.85 -7.60 -9.49
CA GLY A 29 24.23 -8.11 -9.40
C GLY A 29 25.10 -7.79 -10.61
N VAL A 30 24.52 -7.19 -11.66
CA VAL A 30 25.18 -6.90 -12.94
C VAL A 30 24.73 -5.52 -13.44
N ALA A 31 25.58 -4.81 -14.18
CA ALA A 31 25.23 -3.53 -14.77
C ALA A 31 24.19 -3.65 -15.91
N CYS A 32 23.31 -2.66 -16.02
CA CYS A 32 22.38 -2.50 -17.13
C CYS A 32 23.07 -2.04 -18.44
N PRO A 33 22.41 -2.23 -19.61
CA PRO A 33 22.87 -1.73 -20.92
C PRO A 33 23.08 -0.20 -20.97
N GLU A 34 23.73 0.29 -22.03
CA GLU A 34 23.99 1.73 -22.21
C GLU A 34 22.69 2.54 -22.13
N GLY A 35 22.73 3.72 -21.48
CA GLY A 35 21.54 4.56 -21.28
C GLY A 35 20.46 3.97 -20.34
N HIS A 36 20.67 2.80 -19.74
CA HIS A 36 19.69 2.13 -18.87
C HIS A 36 20.14 2.04 -17.41
N VAL A 37 19.18 2.06 -16.49
CA VAL A 37 19.37 1.98 -15.03
C VAL A 37 18.49 0.90 -14.42
N TRP A 38 18.97 0.28 -13.34
CA TRP A 38 18.19 -0.71 -12.59
C TRP A 38 17.03 -0.04 -11.85
N ASN A 39 15.81 -0.56 -12.02
CA ASN A 39 14.69 -0.19 -11.18
C ASN A 39 14.53 -1.18 -10.01
N PRO A 40 14.85 -0.79 -8.76
CA PRO A 40 14.70 -1.66 -7.58
C PRO A 40 13.24 -1.81 -7.12
N ALA A 41 12.28 -1.10 -7.73
CA ALA A 41 10.87 -1.22 -7.39
C ALA A 41 10.41 -2.69 -7.50
N PRO A 42 9.75 -3.27 -6.47
CA PRO A 42 9.37 -4.68 -6.46
C PRO A 42 8.50 -5.13 -7.64
N THR A 43 7.75 -4.20 -8.24
CA THR A 43 6.86 -4.43 -9.37
C THR A 43 7.55 -4.48 -10.74
N SER A 44 8.82 -4.07 -10.86
CA SER A 44 9.51 -4.01 -12.14
C SER A 44 10.84 -4.77 -12.19
N ARG A 45 11.70 -4.65 -11.16
CA ARG A 45 12.99 -5.38 -11.01
C ARG A 45 13.70 -5.67 -12.33
N ARG A 46 13.89 -4.62 -13.13
CA ARG A 46 14.45 -4.67 -14.49
C ARG A 46 15.24 -3.42 -14.80
N CYS A 47 16.10 -3.51 -15.81
CA CYS A 47 16.68 -2.33 -16.44
C CYS A 47 15.59 -1.54 -17.18
N VAL A 48 15.57 -0.22 -16.99
CA VAL A 48 14.70 0.74 -17.70
C VAL A 48 15.56 1.89 -18.22
N SER A 49 15.14 2.62 -19.25
CA SER A 49 15.94 3.74 -19.76
C SER A 49 16.06 4.85 -18.71
N ARG A 50 17.21 5.56 -18.69
CA ARG A 50 17.45 6.68 -17.76
C ARG A 50 16.38 7.77 -17.89
N ALA A 51 15.86 8.00 -19.11
CA ALA A 51 14.79 8.96 -19.36
C ALA A 51 13.48 8.57 -18.65
N VAL A 52 13.07 7.30 -18.72
CA VAL A 52 11.88 6.79 -18.01
C VAL A 52 12.10 6.85 -16.50
N PHE A 53 13.28 6.44 -16.00
CA PHE A 53 13.59 6.52 -14.57
C PHE A 53 13.59 7.97 -14.05
N LYS A 54 14.13 8.92 -14.82
CA LYS A 54 14.07 10.37 -14.54
C LYS A 54 12.62 10.85 -14.43
N LYS A 55 11.75 10.48 -15.37
CA LYS A 55 10.33 10.87 -15.36
C LYS A 55 9.58 10.34 -14.13
N LEU A 56 9.92 9.15 -13.65
CA LEU A 56 9.26 8.49 -12.51
C LEU A 56 9.84 8.87 -11.13
N HIS A 57 11.12 9.26 -11.06
CA HIS A 57 11.85 9.38 -9.78
C HIS A 57 12.67 10.67 -9.62
N GLY A 58 12.69 11.55 -10.62
CA GLY A 58 13.45 12.80 -10.63
C GLY A 58 14.93 12.64 -11.01
N GLU A 59 15.56 13.72 -11.46
CA GLU A 59 16.96 13.69 -11.93
C GLU A 59 17.92 13.23 -10.83
N ALA A 60 17.78 13.69 -9.59
CA ALA A 60 18.67 13.30 -8.49
C ALA A 60 18.74 11.78 -8.28
N LYS A 61 17.59 11.08 -8.36
CA LYS A 61 17.55 9.61 -8.26
C LYS A 61 18.05 8.94 -9.55
N ALA A 62 17.77 9.52 -10.72
CA ALA A 62 18.29 9.01 -11.99
C ALA A 62 19.82 9.13 -12.08
N ALA A 63 20.41 10.22 -11.58
CA ALA A 63 21.84 10.44 -11.48
C ALA A 63 22.49 9.44 -10.51
N ALA A 64 21.93 9.27 -9.30
CA ALA A 64 22.42 8.27 -8.34
C ALA A 64 22.35 6.83 -8.88
N ALA A 65 21.24 6.45 -9.54
CA ALA A 65 21.11 5.14 -10.18
C ALA A 65 22.10 4.96 -11.34
N SER A 66 22.35 6.01 -12.13
CA SER A 66 23.34 5.99 -13.21
C SER A 66 24.77 5.87 -12.69
N ALA A 67 25.10 6.54 -11.59
CA ALA A 67 26.39 6.44 -10.92
C ALA A 67 26.65 5.02 -10.41
N GLU A 68 25.66 4.38 -9.78
CA GLU A 68 25.77 3.00 -9.32
C GLU A 68 25.89 2.00 -10.49
N GLN A 69 25.17 2.21 -11.60
CA GLN A 69 25.40 1.39 -12.81
C GLN A 69 26.80 1.60 -13.40
N LYS A 70 27.34 2.84 -13.39
CA LYS A 70 28.71 3.12 -13.83
C LYS A 70 29.74 2.44 -12.90
N ARG A 71 29.48 2.41 -11.59
CA ARG A 71 30.30 1.68 -10.60
C ARG A 71 30.30 0.17 -10.88
N LEU A 72 29.13 -0.42 -11.10
CA LEU A 72 28.97 -1.86 -11.42
C LEU A 72 29.65 -2.28 -12.75
N ARG A 73 29.81 -1.35 -13.70
CA ARG A 73 30.63 -1.57 -14.91
C ARG A 73 32.12 -1.54 -14.61
N GLY A 74 32.55 -0.62 -13.75
CA GLY A 74 33.95 -0.49 -13.33
C GLY A 74 34.47 -1.67 -12.51
N THR A 75 33.59 -2.39 -11.81
CA THR A 75 33.99 -3.51 -10.93
C THR A 75 34.39 -4.81 -11.64
N CYS A 76 34.37 -4.88 -12.98
CA CYS A 76 34.83 -6.05 -13.74
C CYS A 76 36.37 -6.11 -13.89
N LYS A 77 37.13 -6.10 -12.78
CA LYS A 77 38.56 -6.45 -12.76
C LYS A 77 39.05 -6.94 -11.38
N ALA A 78 39.55 -8.17 -11.36
CA ALA A 78 40.34 -8.84 -10.30
C ALA A 78 39.67 -9.08 -8.93
N SER A 79 40.27 -9.98 -8.13
CA SER A 79 39.80 -10.43 -6.81
C SER A 79 40.98 -10.71 -5.87
N ALA A 80 40.81 -10.49 -4.57
CA ALA A 80 41.76 -10.86 -3.50
C ALA A 80 41.02 -11.06 -2.15
N PRO A 81 41.57 -11.81 -1.16
CA PRO A 81 40.82 -12.30 0.01
C PRO A 81 40.93 -11.44 1.30
N GLY A 82 40.15 -11.81 2.33
CA GLY A 82 40.10 -11.19 3.68
C GLY A 82 41.21 -11.63 4.65
N PRO A 83 41.14 -11.27 5.96
CA PRO A 83 40.08 -11.71 6.90
C PRO A 83 39.32 -10.49 7.53
N ALA A 84 38.79 -10.37 8.77
CA ALA A 84 38.83 -11.15 10.02
C ALA A 84 37.63 -10.88 10.99
N LYS A 85 37.75 -11.29 12.26
CA LYS A 85 36.84 -11.13 13.43
C LYS A 85 37.70 -11.29 14.73
N PRO A 86 37.20 -11.11 15.99
CA PRO A 86 35.85 -10.75 16.48
C PRO A 86 35.81 -9.63 17.57
N ALA A 87 34.61 -9.31 18.09
CA ALA A 87 34.39 -8.83 19.47
C ALA A 87 32.97 -9.20 19.97
N LYS A 88 32.75 -9.29 21.28
CA LYS A 88 31.44 -9.58 21.92
C LYS A 88 30.67 -8.30 22.27
N VAL A 89 29.33 -8.37 22.28
CA VAL A 89 28.46 -7.55 23.15
C VAL A 89 27.40 -8.46 23.77
N VAL A 90 26.92 -8.13 24.96
CA VAL A 90 26.11 -8.98 25.87
C VAL A 90 24.62 -8.96 25.51
N SER A 91 23.93 -10.08 25.74
CA SER A 91 22.47 -10.23 25.57
C SER A 91 21.68 -9.88 26.84
N PRO A 92 20.70 -8.95 26.79
CA PRO A 92 19.61 -8.86 27.77
C PRO A 92 18.48 -9.90 27.47
N PRO A 93 17.53 -10.14 28.40
CA PRO A 93 16.85 -11.43 28.50
C PRO A 93 15.65 -11.66 27.57
N ARG A 94 15.36 -12.95 27.33
CA ARG A 94 14.16 -13.45 26.67
C ARG A 94 12.94 -13.37 27.61
N ALA A 95 12.15 -12.31 27.50
CA ALA A 95 10.81 -12.25 28.11
C ALA A 95 9.77 -13.01 27.25
N ALA A 96 8.65 -13.39 27.87
CA ALA A 96 7.69 -14.35 27.30
C ALA A 96 7.04 -13.91 25.97
N ALA A 97 6.84 -14.89 25.09
CA ALA A 97 6.07 -14.71 23.86
C ALA A 97 4.57 -14.56 24.19
N VAL A 98 4.11 -13.32 24.40
CA VAL A 98 2.68 -13.03 24.32
C VAL A 98 2.24 -13.26 22.87
N VAL A 99 1.34 -14.19 22.63
CA VAL A 99 0.66 -14.31 21.33
C VAL A 99 -0.43 -13.26 21.28
N THR A 100 -0.39 -12.36 20.30
CA THR A 100 -1.57 -11.59 19.89
C THR A 100 -2.28 -12.37 18.79
N PRO A 101 -3.46 -12.97 19.04
CA PRO A 101 -4.33 -13.44 17.98
C PRO A 101 -5.02 -12.23 17.33
N SER A 102 -4.30 -11.47 16.50
CA SER A 102 -4.96 -10.58 15.54
C SER A 102 -5.69 -11.47 14.54
N SER A 103 -7.03 -11.46 14.58
CA SER A 103 -7.80 -12.27 13.65
C SER A 103 -7.64 -11.67 12.25
N LYS A 104 -6.86 -12.34 11.38
CA LYS A 104 -6.80 -12.01 9.96
C LYS A 104 -8.16 -12.31 9.34
N LYS A 105 -8.97 -11.27 9.15
CA LYS A 105 -10.25 -11.34 8.45
C LYS A 105 -10.04 -10.86 7.03
N ASN A 106 -10.51 -11.63 6.06
CA ASN A 106 -10.59 -11.16 4.68
C ASN A 106 -11.92 -10.43 4.52
N THR A 107 -11.88 -9.13 4.27
CA THR A 107 -13.05 -8.28 4.04
C THR A 107 -13.20 -8.05 2.54
N ALA A 108 -14.35 -8.43 1.99
CA ALA A 108 -14.70 -8.08 0.61
C ALA A 108 -14.95 -6.57 0.50
N PHE A 109 -14.73 -5.99 -0.68
CA PHE A 109 -15.13 -4.61 -0.97
C PHE A 109 -16.65 -4.46 -0.92
N GLU A 110 -17.12 -3.31 -0.46
CA GLU A 110 -18.51 -2.90 -0.70
C GLU A 110 -18.66 -2.64 -2.21
N VAL A 111 -19.53 -3.41 -2.86
CA VAL A 111 -19.81 -3.29 -4.29
C VAL A 111 -21.15 -2.57 -4.47
N GLY A 112 -21.15 -1.53 -5.30
CA GLY A 112 -22.33 -0.77 -5.69
C GLY A 112 -22.71 -1.06 -7.14
N ALA A 113 -23.86 -0.54 -7.58
CA ALA A 113 -24.29 -0.64 -8.96
C ALA A 113 -23.21 -0.07 -9.92
N PRO A 114 -22.82 -0.82 -10.97
CA PRO A 114 -21.72 -0.43 -11.84
C PRO A 114 -21.98 0.91 -12.56
N ARG A 115 -20.91 1.46 -13.14
CA ARG A 115 -20.95 2.59 -14.07
C ARG A 115 -21.30 2.06 -15.47
N ALA A 116 -21.37 2.96 -16.46
CA ALA A 116 -21.57 2.57 -17.85
C ALA A 116 -20.42 1.65 -18.30
N LEU A 117 -20.77 0.42 -18.69
CA LEU A 117 -19.86 -0.56 -19.29
C LEU A 117 -19.96 -0.46 -20.81
N MET A 118 -18.87 -0.82 -21.51
CA MET A 118 -18.94 -1.08 -22.95
C MET A 118 -19.97 -2.19 -23.24
N ASP A 119 -20.73 -2.07 -24.32
CA ASP A 119 -21.66 -3.12 -24.74
C ASP A 119 -20.87 -4.30 -25.37
N PRO A 120 -21.05 -5.55 -24.90
CA PRO A 120 -20.38 -6.72 -25.47
C PRO A 120 -20.77 -7.03 -26.93
N GLY A 121 -21.80 -6.40 -27.49
CA GLY A 121 -22.18 -6.51 -28.90
C GLY A 121 -21.34 -5.67 -29.88
N LEU A 122 -20.62 -4.65 -29.41
CA LEU A 122 -19.95 -3.67 -30.31
C LEU A 122 -18.89 -4.31 -31.23
N THR A 123 -18.77 -3.80 -32.45
CA THR A 123 -17.66 -4.09 -33.38
C THR A 123 -16.36 -3.42 -32.90
N ARG A 124 -15.20 -3.77 -33.47
CA ARG A 124 -13.92 -3.11 -33.10
C ARG A 124 -13.95 -1.59 -33.34
N ALA A 125 -14.48 -1.15 -34.47
CA ALA A 125 -14.63 0.29 -34.76
C ALA A 125 -15.51 1.00 -33.72
N ALA A 126 -16.70 0.45 -33.43
CA ALA A 126 -17.62 1.03 -32.44
C ALA A 126 -17.07 0.96 -31.00
N ALA A 127 -16.24 -0.04 -30.69
CA ALA A 127 -15.56 -0.14 -29.39
C ALA A 127 -14.45 0.91 -29.23
N VAL A 128 -13.64 1.17 -30.27
CA VAL A 128 -12.66 2.28 -30.28
C VAL A 128 -13.37 3.64 -30.21
N GLU A 129 -14.48 3.81 -30.93
CA GLU A 129 -15.29 5.03 -30.86
C GLU A 129 -15.96 5.22 -29.49
N TRP A 130 -16.39 4.13 -28.84
CA TRP A 130 -16.88 4.18 -27.45
C TRP A 130 -15.76 4.67 -26.52
N VAL A 131 -14.53 4.17 -26.67
CA VAL A 131 -13.37 4.61 -25.88
C VAL A 131 -13.08 6.08 -26.13
N SER A 132 -13.00 6.55 -27.38
CA SER A 132 -12.67 7.95 -27.67
C SER A 132 -13.71 8.94 -27.15
N LYS A 133 -14.99 8.54 -27.09
CA LYS A 133 -16.09 9.33 -26.51
C LYS A 133 -16.21 9.23 -24.98
N GLN A 134 -15.75 8.14 -24.37
CA GLN A 134 -15.99 7.86 -22.95
C GLN A 134 -14.74 8.01 -22.06
N CYS A 135 -13.54 7.84 -22.59
CA CYS A 135 -12.31 7.75 -21.81
C CYS A 135 -11.47 9.02 -21.94
N THR A 136 -11.01 9.56 -20.80
CA THR A 136 -10.10 10.72 -20.78
C THR A 136 -8.70 10.38 -21.34
N ASN A 137 -8.30 9.11 -21.27
CA ASN A 137 -7.07 8.56 -21.86
C ASN A 137 -7.37 7.63 -23.04
N GLN A 138 -6.48 7.64 -24.04
CA GLN A 138 -6.56 6.81 -25.25
C GLN A 138 -5.55 5.63 -25.25
N GLU A 139 -4.91 5.39 -24.11
CA GLU A 139 -3.81 4.43 -23.89
C GLU A 139 -3.97 3.80 -22.48
N ASP A 140 -3.73 2.49 -22.32
CA ASP A 140 -3.71 1.86 -20.99
C ASP A 140 -2.42 2.27 -20.24
N PRO A 141 -2.50 2.95 -19.08
CA PRO A 141 -1.34 3.61 -18.47
C PRO A 141 -0.38 2.67 -17.71
N ILE A 142 -0.64 1.36 -17.65
CA ILE A 142 0.36 0.37 -17.21
C ILE A 142 0.99 -0.34 -18.41
N MET A 143 0.18 -0.71 -19.41
CA MET A 143 0.68 -1.43 -20.59
C MET A 143 1.39 -0.52 -21.59
N LEU A 144 1.03 0.77 -21.62
CA LEU A 144 1.44 1.79 -22.60
C LEU A 144 1.05 1.41 -24.03
N GLU A 145 -0.14 0.84 -24.17
CA GLU A 145 -0.72 0.37 -25.42
C GLU A 145 -1.94 1.24 -25.81
N PRO A 146 -1.98 1.83 -27.02
CA PRO A 146 -3.12 2.61 -27.47
C PRO A 146 -4.37 1.75 -27.64
N TYR A 147 -5.51 2.22 -27.15
CA TYR A 147 -6.80 1.52 -27.31
C TYR A 147 -7.24 1.44 -28.78
N ALA A 148 -6.70 2.28 -29.67
CA ALA A 148 -6.90 2.20 -31.12
C ALA A 148 -6.23 0.97 -31.76
N ASP A 149 -5.20 0.40 -31.11
CA ASP A 149 -4.41 -0.74 -31.59
C ASP A 149 -4.81 -2.07 -30.92
N ALA A 150 -5.33 -2.02 -29.69
CA ALA A 150 -5.81 -3.17 -28.94
C ALA A 150 -6.83 -4.07 -29.70
N ASP A 151 -6.92 -5.36 -29.32
CA ASP A 151 -7.90 -6.28 -29.91
C ASP A 151 -9.34 -6.04 -29.39
N LEU A 152 -10.34 -6.64 -30.03
CA LEU A 152 -11.75 -6.46 -29.64
C LEU A 152 -12.09 -7.05 -28.25
N LYS A 153 -11.37 -8.07 -27.81
CA LYS A 153 -11.56 -8.70 -26.49
C LYS A 153 -10.99 -7.80 -25.39
N ASP A 154 -9.85 -7.17 -25.62
CA ASP A 154 -9.17 -6.30 -24.66
C ASP A 154 -9.79 -4.89 -24.65
N LEU A 155 -10.31 -4.40 -25.78
CA LEU A 155 -11.27 -3.28 -25.81
C LEU A 155 -12.51 -3.55 -24.96
N ARG A 156 -13.14 -4.72 -25.11
CA ARG A 156 -14.28 -5.16 -24.27
C ARG A 156 -13.88 -5.44 -22.81
N SER A 157 -12.59 -5.38 -22.46
CA SER A 157 -12.09 -5.44 -21.08
C SER A 157 -12.03 -4.08 -20.40
N ILE A 158 -12.33 -2.97 -21.09
CA ILE A 158 -12.12 -1.63 -20.55
C ILE A 158 -13.15 -1.27 -19.48
N VAL A 159 -12.64 -0.85 -18.33
CA VAL A 159 -13.36 -0.32 -17.17
C VAL A 159 -13.17 1.18 -17.13
N LYS A 160 -14.28 1.94 -17.23
CA LYS A 160 -14.31 3.39 -16.98
C LYS A 160 -14.55 3.67 -15.51
N LEU A 161 -13.61 4.37 -14.87
CA LEU A 161 -13.75 4.87 -13.49
C LEU A 161 -14.61 6.13 -13.45
N GLY A 162 -15.12 6.47 -12.25
CA GLY A 162 -15.85 7.72 -12.02
C GLY A 162 -15.04 9.00 -12.24
N SER A 163 -13.71 8.90 -12.31
CA SER A 163 -12.78 9.96 -12.68
C SER A 163 -12.78 10.32 -14.17
N GLY A 164 -13.39 9.48 -15.02
CA GLY A 164 -13.31 9.58 -16.49
C GLY A 164 -12.17 8.77 -17.12
N PHE A 165 -11.18 8.33 -16.34
CA PHE A 165 -10.09 7.49 -16.85
C PHE A 165 -10.51 6.02 -17.02
N CYS A 166 -9.91 5.38 -18.01
CA CYS A 166 -10.19 4.02 -18.45
C CYS A 166 -8.97 3.12 -18.32
N TYR A 167 -9.20 1.86 -17.97
CA TYR A 167 -8.19 0.84 -17.72
C TYR A 167 -8.67 -0.51 -18.23
N THR A 168 -7.78 -1.38 -18.72
CA THR A 168 -8.14 -2.80 -18.90
C THR A 168 -8.42 -3.46 -17.54
N VAL A 169 -9.31 -4.47 -17.49
CA VAL A 169 -9.60 -5.23 -16.26
C VAL A 169 -8.31 -5.74 -15.60
N ASP A 170 -7.35 -6.27 -16.36
CA ASP A 170 -6.14 -6.87 -15.81
C ASP A 170 -5.12 -5.83 -15.32
N THR A 171 -5.05 -4.65 -15.93
CA THR A 171 -4.31 -3.50 -15.38
C THR A 171 -4.91 -3.07 -14.03
N LEU A 172 -6.24 -2.90 -13.97
CA LEU A 172 -6.91 -2.35 -12.79
C LEU A 172 -6.91 -3.35 -11.62
N ASP A 173 -7.14 -4.64 -11.88
CA ASP A 173 -7.06 -5.73 -10.91
C ASP A 173 -5.66 -5.87 -10.30
N GLN A 174 -4.60 -5.76 -11.10
CA GLN A 174 -3.22 -5.75 -10.61
C GLN A 174 -2.93 -4.55 -9.69
N HIS A 175 -3.42 -3.36 -10.02
CA HIS A 175 -3.28 -2.16 -9.19
C HIS A 175 -4.04 -2.25 -7.87
N VAL A 176 -5.26 -2.79 -7.90
CA VAL A 176 -6.05 -3.10 -6.69
C VAL A 176 -5.28 -4.08 -5.80
N LYS A 177 -4.75 -5.19 -6.36
CA LYS A 177 -3.93 -6.16 -5.62
C LYS A 177 -2.67 -5.52 -5.00
N ALA A 178 -1.90 -4.76 -5.78
CA ALA A 178 -0.69 -4.10 -5.31
C ALA A 178 -0.95 -3.08 -4.19
N SER A 179 -2.07 -2.35 -4.28
CA SER A 179 -2.51 -1.41 -3.23
C SER A 179 -2.90 -2.13 -1.94
N ILE A 180 -3.63 -3.25 -2.04
CA ILE A 180 -4.00 -4.11 -0.91
C ILE A 180 -2.78 -4.74 -0.23
N GLU A 181 -1.83 -5.26 -1.01
CA GLU A 181 -0.59 -5.85 -0.49
C GLU A 181 0.24 -4.85 0.32
N ARG A 182 0.31 -3.60 -0.17
CA ARG A 182 0.97 -2.47 0.51
C ARG A 182 0.15 -1.91 1.68
N GLY A 183 -1.15 -2.21 1.74
CA GLY A 183 -2.07 -1.68 2.75
C GLY A 183 -2.36 -0.18 2.61
N VAL A 184 -2.34 0.35 1.39
CA VAL A 184 -2.56 1.78 1.07
C VAL A 184 -3.95 2.00 0.44
N PRO A 185 -4.50 3.24 0.49
CA PRO A 185 -5.73 3.58 -0.21
C PRO A 185 -5.66 3.28 -1.72
N ILE A 186 -6.75 2.72 -2.27
CA ILE A 186 -6.86 2.41 -3.70
C ILE A 186 -7.33 3.67 -4.43
N LYS A 187 -6.40 4.34 -5.11
CA LYS A 187 -6.63 5.56 -5.89
C LYS A 187 -6.40 5.33 -7.38
N ASP A 188 -6.96 6.20 -8.22
CA ASP A 188 -6.73 6.18 -9.67
C ASP A 188 -5.24 6.48 -9.98
N ILE A 189 -4.69 5.82 -10.99
CA ILE A 189 -3.26 5.88 -11.34
C ILE A 189 -2.92 7.19 -12.05
N LEU A 190 -3.82 7.66 -12.92
CA LEU A 190 -3.71 8.91 -13.67
C LEU A 190 -4.29 10.10 -12.91
N ASN A 191 -5.23 9.84 -11.98
CA ASN A 191 -5.75 10.84 -11.05
C ASN A 191 -5.57 10.41 -9.57
N PRO A 192 -4.37 10.57 -8.98
CA PRO A 192 -4.11 10.22 -7.57
C PRO A 192 -4.95 10.97 -6.52
N SER A 193 -5.74 11.98 -6.92
CA SER A 193 -6.71 12.65 -6.05
C SER A 193 -8.05 11.91 -5.99
N TYR A 194 -8.37 11.07 -6.98
CA TYR A 194 -9.60 10.26 -7.03
C TYR A 194 -9.40 8.90 -6.37
N ARG A 195 -10.23 8.57 -5.38
CA ARG A 195 -10.27 7.26 -4.72
C ARG A 195 -11.32 6.38 -5.40
N LEU A 196 -10.99 5.11 -5.67
CA LEU A 196 -11.97 4.18 -6.24
C LEU A 196 -13.11 3.93 -5.25
N ASP A 197 -14.34 4.09 -5.73
CA ASP A 197 -15.56 3.90 -4.96
C ASP A 197 -16.25 2.55 -5.23
N LYS A 198 -17.34 2.28 -4.51
CA LYS A 198 -18.10 1.02 -4.64
C LYS A 198 -18.65 0.76 -6.04
N ARG A 199 -18.93 1.81 -6.83
CA ARG A 199 -19.38 1.68 -8.23
C ARG A 199 -18.20 1.35 -9.14
N ASP A 200 -17.01 1.90 -8.87
CA ASP A 200 -15.80 1.53 -9.60
C ASP A 200 -15.46 0.05 -9.39
N PHE A 201 -15.50 -0.43 -8.13
CA PHE A 201 -15.33 -1.85 -7.81
C PHE A 201 -16.40 -2.73 -8.46
N GLY A 202 -17.67 -2.29 -8.49
CA GLY A 202 -18.74 -3.00 -9.22
C GLY A 202 -18.57 -3.01 -10.73
N THR A 203 -17.95 -1.97 -11.30
CA THR A 203 -17.65 -1.89 -12.74
C THR A 203 -16.51 -2.85 -13.10
N LEU A 204 -15.45 -2.89 -12.28
CA LEU A 204 -14.37 -3.87 -12.39
C LEU A 204 -14.88 -5.31 -12.23
N GLU A 205 -15.75 -5.59 -11.25
CA GLU A 205 -16.30 -6.92 -11.08
C GLU A 205 -17.20 -7.34 -12.26
N ALA A 206 -18.07 -6.45 -12.73
CA ALA A 206 -18.97 -6.74 -13.85
C ALA A 206 -18.20 -6.97 -15.16
N ALA A 207 -17.20 -6.12 -15.46
CA ALA A 207 -16.32 -6.32 -16.62
C ALA A 207 -15.49 -7.60 -16.48
N GLY A 208 -14.86 -7.82 -15.32
CA GLY A 208 -14.05 -9.01 -15.06
C GLY A 208 -14.85 -10.31 -15.18
N ARG A 209 -16.09 -10.35 -14.70
CA ARG A 209 -17.00 -11.51 -14.82
C ARG A 209 -17.47 -11.76 -16.25
N ARG A 210 -17.61 -10.72 -17.10
CA ARG A 210 -17.90 -10.88 -18.54
C ARG A 210 -16.76 -11.57 -19.28
N LEU A 211 -15.50 -11.21 -18.98
CA LEU A 211 -14.31 -11.83 -19.57
C LEU A 211 -14.07 -13.25 -19.02
N ARG A 212 -14.25 -13.42 -17.71
CA ARG A 212 -13.92 -14.63 -16.95
C ARG A 212 -15.01 -14.87 -15.90
N LYS A 213 -15.93 -15.80 -16.14
CA LYS A 213 -17.05 -16.11 -15.21
C LYS A 213 -16.61 -16.41 -13.76
N THR A 214 -15.37 -16.85 -13.56
CA THR A 214 -14.75 -17.14 -12.26
C THR A 214 -14.08 -15.93 -11.59
N TYR A 215 -14.09 -14.74 -12.21
CA TYR A 215 -13.49 -13.54 -11.65
C TYR A 215 -14.17 -13.14 -10.33
N LYS A 216 -13.32 -12.79 -9.35
CA LYS A 216 -13.71 -12.24 -8.06
C LYS A 216 -12.78 -11.08 -7.76
N LEU A 217 -13.31 -10.00 -7.21
CA LEU A 217 -12.47 -8.92 -6.69
C LEU A 217 -11.49 -9.47 -5.64
N PRO A 218 -10.27 -8.91 -5.56
CA PRO A 218 -9.39 -9.10 -4.42
C PRO A 218 -10.09 -8.79 -3.08
N VAL A 219 -9.68 -9.46 -2.01
CA VAL A 219 -10.18 -9.19 -0.65
C VAL A 219 -9.14 -8.41 0.14
N GLU A 220 -9.56 -7.42 0.94
CA GLU A 220 -8.64 -6.72 1.83
C GLU A 220 -8.38 -7.60 3.08
N PRO A 221 -7.10 -7.91 3.41
CA PRO A 221 -6.75 -8.62 4.63
C PRO A 221 -6.66 -7.62 5.79
N VAL A 222 -7.68 -7.63 6.64
CA VAL A 222 -7.85 -6.78 7.82
C VAL A 222 -7.31 -7.50 9.06
N GLU A 223 -6.59 -6.77 9.92
CA GLU A 223 -6.21 -7.25 11.26
C GLU A 223 -7.04 -6.52 12.32
N VAL A 224 -8.08 -7.20 12.81
CA VAL A 224 -8.90 -6.69 13.90
C VAL A 224 -8.14 -6.91 15.22
N PRO A 225 -8.02 -5.89 16.10
CA PRO A 225 -7.50 -6.08 17.45
C PRO A 225 -8.30 -7.15 18.21
N ALA A 226 -7.63 -7.97 19.02
CA ALA A 226 -8.33 -8.94 19.88
C ALA A 226 -9.24 -8.19 20.87
N ALA A 227 -10.40 -8.75 21.22
CA ALA A 227 -11.52 -8.00 21.83
C ALA A 227 -11.24 -7.31 23.19
N HIS A 228 -10.14 -7.67 23.86
CA HIS A 228 -9.65 -7.01 25.08
C HIS A 228 -8.82 -5.75 24.81
N TYR A 229 -8.31 -5.55 23.59
CA TYR A 229 -7.72 -4.27 23.20
C TYR A 229 -8.83 -3.26 22.94
N LYS A 230 -8.76 -2.13 23.65
CA LYS A 230 -9.68 -1.00 23.51
C LYS A 230 -8.90 0.22 23.04
N LEU A 231 -9.62 1.15 22.42
CA LEU A 231 -9.12 2.45 22.01
C LEU A 231 -9.54 3.51 23.04
N PHE A 232 -8.56 4.17 23.64
CA PHE A 232 -8.75 5.40 24.39
C PHE A 232 -8.70 6.59 23.43
N ILE A 233 -9.72 7.44 23.49
CA ILE A 233 -9.69 8.83 23.04
C ILE A 233 -10.47 9.60 24.09
N ASP A 234 -9.77 10.36 24.92
CA ASP A 234 -10.33 11.28 25.91
C ASP A 234 -9.26 12.24 26.45
N VAL A 235 -9.66 13.25 27.21
CA VAL A 235 -8.76 14.19 27.89
C VAL A 235 -8.06 13.53 29.09
N MET A 236 -6.82 13.93 29.37
CA MET A 236 -6.15 13.67 30.65
C MET A 236 -5.51 14.97 31.17
N GLY A 237 -5.89 15.41 32.37
CA GLY A 237 -5.31 16.59 33.01
C GLY A 237 -5.71 17.91 32.36
N ASP A 238 -4.85 18.46 31.50
CA ASP A 238 -4.80 19.89 31.13
C ASP A 238 -5.94 20.42 30.23
N GLY A 239 -6.98 19.62 29.95
CA GLY A 239 -8.15 20.03 29.16
C GLY A 239 -7.90 20.18 27.65
N ALA A 240 -6.71 20.63 27.24
CA ALA A 240 -6.42 21.10 25.89
C ALA A 240 -6.30 19.99 24.83
N PHE A 241 -5.94 18.76 25.24
CA PHE A 241 -5.66 17.65 24.32
C PHE A 241 -6.39 16.36 24.72
N LYS A 242 -6.97 15.69 23.72
CA LYS A 242 -7.39 14.29 23.82
C LYS A 242 -6.19 13.38 23.51
N TYR A 243 -5.95 12.42 24.40
CA TYR A 243 -4.89 11.42 24.33
C TYR A 243 -5.41 10.24 23.50
N VAL A 244 -4.63 9.73 22.53
CA VAL A 244 -5.04 8.63 21.65
C VAL A 244 -4.09 7.46 21.81
N PHE A 245 -4.60 6.33 22.31
CA PHE A 245 -3.84 5.11 22.49
C PHE A 245 -4.70 3.85 22.54
N LEU A 246 -4.07 2.69 22.31
CA LEU A 246 -4.64 1.37 22.55
C LEU A 246 -4.19 0.84 23.91
N TYR A 247 -5.06 0.11 24.61
CA TYR A 247 -4.75 -0.55 25.88
C TYR A 247 -5.39 -1.93 25.96
N ASP A 248 -4.75 -2.86 26.68
CA ASP A 248 -5.31 -4.16 27.06
C ASP A 248 -6.16 -3.99 28.33
N ASP A 249 -7.48 -4.02 28.20
CA ASP A 249 -8.46 -3.77 29.28
C ASP A 249 -8.22 -4.65 30.52
N ARG A 250 -7.68 -5.86 30.31
CA ARG A 250 -7.35 -6.85 31.37
C ARG A 250 -6.16 -6.45 32.23
N LYS A 251 -5.40 -5.42 31.82
CA LYS A 251 -4.21 -4.90 32.52
C LYS A 251 -4.44 -3.53 33.16
N VAL A 252 -5.60 -2.92 32.92
CA VAL A 252 -5.93 -1.61 33.50
C VAL A 252 -6.12 -1.77 35.00
N LYS A 253 -5.37 -0.99 35.78
CA LYS A 253 -5.55 -0.97 37.24
C LYS A 253 -6.59 0.09 37.58
N LYS A 254 -7.46 -0.22 38.55
CA LYS A 254 -8.26 0.81 39.23
C LYS A 254 -7.42 1.39 40.37
N LEU A 255 -7.44 2.71 40.51
CA LEU A 255 -6.82 3.42 41.63
C LEU A 255 -7.86 3.64 42.75
N ALA A 256 -7.40 4.05 43.93
CA ALA A 256 -8.25 4.15 45.13
C ALA A 256 -9.33 5.25 45.04
N ASP A 257 -9.13 6.24 44.18
CA ASP A 257 -10.09 7.29 43.81
C ASP A 257 -11.13 6.83 42.77
N GLY A 258 -11.07 5.57 42.32
CA GLY A 258 -11.91 5.02 41.26
C GLY A 258 -11.42 5.32 39.84
N SER A 259 -10.32 6.07 39.67
CA SER A 259 -9.72 6.34 38.37
C SER A 259 -8.98 5.10 37.82
N LYS A 260 -8.43 5.21 36.60
CA LYS A 260 -7.81 4.10 35.86
C LYS A 260 -6.36 4.42 35.49
N ASP A 261 -5.43 3.60 35.99
CA ASP A 261 -4.05 3.56 35.49
C ASP A 261 -3.98 2.65 34.24
N TYR A 262 -3.63 3.28 33.11
CA TYR A 262 -3.44 2.64 31.81
C TYR A 262 -1.97 2.35 31.48
N ALA A 263 -0.99 2.81 32.27
CA ALA A 263 0.43 2.77 31.90
C ALA A 263 0.93 1.33 31.67
N ALA A 264 0.55 0.39 32.53
CA ALA A 264 0.87 -1.04 32.37
C ALA A 264 -0.02 -1.76 31.32
N ALA A 265 -1.06 -1.09 30.82
CA ALA A 265 -2.03 -1.64 29.87
C ALA A 265 -1.74 -1.27 28.41
N ILE A 266 -1.05 -0.16 28.15
CA ILE A 266 -0.61 0.26 26.82
C ILE A 266 0.47 -0.72 26.31
N PRO A 267 0.28 -1.41 25.17
CA PRO A 267 1.30 -2.27 24.57
C PRO A 267 2.33 -1.45 23.79
N ASP A 268 3.47 -2.07 23.43
CA ASP A 268 4.49 -1.45 22.58
C ASP A 268 3.90 -0.98 21.23
N GLY A 269 4.04 0.31 20.94
CA GLY A 269 3.44 0.96 19.77
C GLY A 269 1.95 1.30 19.92
N GLY A 270 1.31 0.91 21.03
CA GLY A 270 -0.06 1.26 21.38
C GLY A 270 -0.26 2.74 21.73
N TRP A 271 0.79 3.48 22.09
CA TRP A 271 0.74 4.94 22.13
C TRP A 271 0.70 5.52 20.71
N ILE A 272 -0.42 6.14 20.35
CA ILE A 272 -0.67 6.62 18.98
C ILE A 272 -0.32 8.11 18.86
N GLY A 273 -0.85 8.98 19.73
CA GLY A 273 -0.52 10.42 19.73
C GLY A 273 -1.55 11.30 20.43
N TYR A 274 -1.55 12.59 20.09
CA TYR A 274 -2.47 13.59 20.62
C TYR A 274 -3.33 14.21 19.51
N ILE A 275 -4.56 14.61 19.84
CA ILE A 275 -5.38 15.54 19.05
C ILE A 275 -5.88 16.68 19.96
N PRO A 276 -6.17 17.89 19.42
CA PRO A 276 -6.80 18.96 20.19
C PRO A 276 -8.15 18.52 20.77
N ALA A 277 -8.53 19.02 21.94
CA ALA A 277 -9.84 18.71 22.51
C ALA A 277 -10.99 19.39 21.75
N ALA A 278 -10.82 20.65 21.37
CA ALA A 278 -11.80 21.42 20.60
C ALA A 278 -11.77 21.08 19.10
N GLY A 279 -12.97 21.00 18.48
CA GLY A 279 -13.12 20.89 17.02
C GLY A 279 -12.76 19.53 16.41
N THR A 280 -12.58 18.48 17.22
CA THR A 280 -12.09 17.16 16.75
C THR A 280 -13.12 16.04 16.72
N ASP A 281 -14.41 16.30 16.94
CA ASP A 281 -15.41 15.23 17.11
C ASP A 281 -15.62 14.37 15.86
N GLU A 282 -15.47 14.96 14.66
CA GLU A 282 -15.46 14.22 13.40
C GLU A 282 -14.16 13.40 13.24
N LEU A 283 -13.01 13.97 13.62
CA LEU A 283 -11.73 13.27 13.63
C LEU A 283 -11.78 12.05 14.58
N GLU A 284 -12.37 12.23 15.75
CA GLU A 284 -12.61 11.16 16.72
C GLU A 284 -13.52 10.06 16.18
N LYS A 285 -14.67 10.41 15.59
CA LYS A 285 -15.57 9.45 14.93
C LYS A 285 -14.83 8.64 13.86
N LEU A 286 -13.98 9.29 13.07
CA LEU A 286 -13.15 8.65 12.05
C LEU A 286 -12.11 7.69 12.66
N ILE A 287 -11.37 8.09 13.71
CA ILE A 287 -10.41 7.20 14.41
C ILE A 287 -11.14 5.99 15.01
N ARG A 288 -12.27 6.20 15.71
CA ARG A 288 -13.08 5.10 16.29
C ARG A 288 -13.60 4.14 15.20
N LYS A 289 -14.04 4.66 14.05
CA LYS A 289 -14.47 3.88 12.88
C LYS A 289 -13.31 3.10 12.23
N ALA A 290 -12.12 3.69 12.13
CA ALA A 290 -10.91 3.02 11.65
C ALA A 290 -10.48 1.86 12.57
N HIS A 291 -10.61 2.02 13.90
CA HIS A 291 -10.35 0.97 14.88
C HIS A 291 -11.32 -0.21 14.71
N THR A 292 -12.63 0.05 14.70
CA THR A 292 -13.67 -0.99 14.53
C THR A 292 -13.54 -1.73 13.21
N LYS A 293 -13.10 -1.05 12.13
CA LYS A 293 -12.78 -1.70 10.85
C LYS A 293 -11.44 -2.45 10.81
N GLY A 294 -10.64 -2.48 11.89
CA GLY A 294 -9.32 -3.12 11.90
C GLY A 294 -8.31 -2.46 10.96
N ARG A 295 -8.48 -1.17 10.66
CA ARG A 295 -7.67 -0.39 9.72
C ARG A 295 -6.88 0.76 10.38
N LEU A 296 -7.01 0.98 11.69
CA LEU A 296 -6.22 1.96 12.44
C LEU A 296 -4.70 1.70 12.38
N LEU A 297 -4.29 0.44 12.25
CA LEU A 297 -2.90 0.00 12.42
C LEU A 297 -2.29 -0.50 11.11
N VAL A 298 -0.98 -0.31 10.94
CA VAL A 298 -0.22 -1.00 9.88
C VAL A 298 -0.13 -2.49 10.23
N ARG A 299 -0.18 -3.34 9.20
CA ARG A 299 -0.22 -4.81 9.20
C ARG A 299 1.12 -5.46 9.64
N ALA A 300 1.79 -4.87 10.62
CA ALA A 300 3.12 -5.27 11.09
C ALA A 300 3.03 -6.17 12.33
N THR A 301 3.57 -7.38 12.22
CA THR A 301 3.56 -8.39 13.29
C THR A 301 4.59 -8.09 14.38
N ARG A 302 4.21 -7.17 15.30
CA ARG A 302 4.86 -6.81 16.57
C ARG A 302 6.22 -6.06 16.49
N PRO A 303 6.44 -5.05 17.36
CA PRO A 303 5.42 -4.27 18.10
C PRO A 303 4.46 -3.56 17.12
N PHE A 304 3.49 -2.77 17.58
CA PHE A 304 2.62 -2.02 16.65
C PHE A 304 3.40 -0.87 16.00
N ILE A 305 4.10 -1.16 14.89
CA ILE A 305 5.17 -0.28 14.36
C ILE A 305 4.67 1.13 14.01
N CYS A 306 3.46 1.27 13.45
CA CYS A 306 2.74 2.55 13.36
C CYS A 306 1.25 2.36 13.08
N CYS A 307 0.48 3.45 13.26
CA CYS A 307 -0.85 3.59 12.67
C CYS A 307 -0.79 3.72 11.14
N ARG A 308 -1.87 3.37 10.45
CA ARG A 308 -1.98 3.52 8.98
C ARG A 308 -2.00 4.98 8.51
N PHE A 309 -2.22 5.92 9.44
CA PHE A 309 -2.09 7.37 9.31
C PHE A 309 -1.25 7.91 10.47
N HIS A 310 -0.53 9.02 10.26
CA HIS A 310 0.45 9.50 11.24
C HIS A 310 -0.14 10.52 12.22
N LEU A 311 -0.94 10.04 13.17
CA LEU A 311 -1.24 10.78 14.40
C LEU A 311 0.06 11.23 15.07
N LYS A 312 0.09 12.50 15.50
CA LYS A 312 1.34 13.16 15.91
C LYS A 312 1.58 13.01 17.40
N LYS A 313 2.81 12.66 17.76
CA LYS A 313 3.22 12.33 19.14
C LYS A 313 3.76 13.51 19.95
N SER A 314 3.72 14.72 19.42
CA SER A 314 3.98 15.96 20.16
C SER A 314 2.76 16.88 20.13
N LYS A 315 2.48 17.56 21.25
CA LYS A 315 1.49 18.63 21.37
C LYS A 315 1.86 19.85 20.50
N GLU A 316 3.15 20.12 20.32
CA GLU A 316 3.71 21.26 19.56
C GLU A 316 3.24 21.29 18.10
N HIS A 317 3.00 20.11 17.51
CA HIS A 317 2.50 20.01 16.13
C HIS A 317 1.20 20.81 15.91
N TRP A 318 0.37 20.94 16.95
CA TRP A 318 -0.94 21.56 16.89
C TRP A 318 -0.93 23.07 17.20
N ALA A 319 0.22 23.64 17.57
CA ALA A 319 0.35 25.05 17.99
C ALA A 319 0.13 26.08 16.85
N THR A 320 0.13 25.64 15.59
CA THR A 320 -0.15 26.47 14.41
C THR A 320 -1.11 25.73 13.47
N ASP A 321 -1.81 26.43 12.57
CA ASP A 321 -2.65 25.85 11.51
C ASP A 321 -3.63 24.74 11.97
N THR A 322 -4.11 24.81 13.21
CA THR A 322 -4.71 23.66 13.91
C THR A 322 -5.92 23.09 13.15
N ALA A 323 -6.82 23.94 12.65
CA ALA A 323 -7.97 23.53 11.84
C ALA A 323 -7.57 22.87 10.51
N LYS A 324 -6.54 23.39 9.82
CA LYS A 324 -6.02 22.82 8.57
C LYS A 324 -5.35 21.46 8.80
N LYS A 325 -4.65 21.29 9.92
CA LYS A 325 -4.07 20.00 10.34
C LYS A 325 -5.13 18.98 10.73
N ILE A 326 -6.19 19.39 11.44
CA ILE A 326 -7.36 18.55 11.74
C ILE A 326 -8.03 18.10 10.42
N ALA A 327 -8.28 19.01 9.49
CA ALA A 327 -8.89 18.70 8.19
C ALA A 327 -8.03 17.71 7.37
N SER A 328 -6.72 17.97 7.25
CA SER A 328 -5.78 17.08 6.56
C SER A 328 -5.73 15.68 7.19
N MET A 329 -5.79 15.58 8.52
CA MET A 329 -5.81 14.29 9.21
C MET A 329 -7.16 13.59 9.10
N ALA A 330 -8.27 14.33 9.05
CA ALA A 330 -9.59 13.75 8.77
C ALA A 330 -9.64 13.14 7.36
N GLU A 331 -9.03 13.79 6.36
CA GLU A 331 -8.87 13.22 5.01
C GLU A 331 -7.96 11.98 5.01
N GLU A 332 -6.79 12.00 5.66
CA GLU A 332 -5.91 10.82 5.80
C GLU A 332 -6.66 9.60 6.39
N ILE A 333 -7.58 9.83 7.34
CA ILE A 333 -8.37 8.76 7.97
C ILE A 333 -9.56 8.36 7.09
N ARG A 334 -10.23 9.30 6.42
CA ARG A 334 -11.29 9.00 5.44
C ARG A 334 -10.74 8.08 4.35
N ASP A 335 -9.53 8.32 3.87
CA ASP A 335 -8.80 7.53 2.87
C ASP A 335 -8.65 6.04 3.22
N ILE A 336 -8.54 5.71 4.53
CA ILE A 336 -8.43 4.33 5.02
C ILE A 336 -9.73 3.77 5.59
N VAL A 337 -10.77 4.57 5.84
CA VAL A 337 -12.05 4.13 6.43
C VAL A 337 -13.02 3.52 5.41
#